data_AF-A0A368UIP3-F1
#
_entry.id   AF-A0A368UIP3-F1
#
_cell.length_a   1.000
_cell.length_b   1.000
_cell.length_c   1.000
_cell.angle_alpha   90.00
_cell.angle_beta   90.00
_cell.angle_gamma   90.00
#
_symmetry.space_group_name_H-M   'P 1'
#
loop_
_entity.id
_entity.type
_entity.pdbx_description
1 polymer ?
#
loop_
_entity_poly.entity_id
_entity_poly.type
_entity_poly.pdbx_seq_one_letter_code
_entity_poly.pdbx_strand_id
1 'polypeptide(L)'
;MAYIKLAINHNIKVLFYTSPAYSTYRQNLDEIQLNETINAITLIANKNENCYYLNLLDDNRFKAKDFRDADHLNGNGAKKLTKIIYKKIKLLKHERTTKLYTPAVASTAY
;
A
#
# COMPACT_ATOMS: atom_id res chain seq x y z
N MET A 1 -12.86 -11.08 -4.27
CA MET A 1 -12.21 -10.86 -5.59
C MET A 1 -13.02 -9.99 -6.57
N ALA A 2 -14.34 -9.79 -6.40
CA ALA A 2 -15.16 -9.00 -7.34
C ALA A 2 -14.64 -7.56 -7.58
N TYR A 3 -14.23 -6.86 -6.51
CA TYR A 3 -13.73 -5.48 -6.63
C TYR A 3 -12.39 -5.35 -7.37
N ILE A 4 -11.50 -6.35 -7.27
CA ILE A 4 -10.23 -6.35 -8.02
C ILE A 4 -10.51 -6.54 -9.51
N LYS A 5 -11.37 -7.50 -9.87
CA LYS A 5 -11.79 -7.71 -11.26
C LYS A 5 -12.46 -6.47 -11.84
N LEU A 6 -13.34 -5.82 -11.08
CA LEU A 6 -13.94 -4.55 -11.48
C LEU A 6 -12.87 -3.49 -11.73
N ALA A 7 -11.91 -3.32 -10.81
CA ALA A 7 -10.82 -2.38 -10.98
C ALA A 7 -9.97 -2.67 -12.24
N ILE A 8 -9.68 -3.94 -12.54
CA ILE A 8 -8.99 -4.36 -13.77
C ILE A 8 -9.79 -3.90 -14.99
N ASN A 9 -11.09 -4.20 -15.05
CA ASN A 9 -11.95 -3.84 -16.18
C ASN A 9 -12.04 -2.32 -16.41
N HIS A 10 -11.85 -1.52 -15.36
CA HIS A 10 -11.82 -0.07 -15.43
C HIS A 10 -10.40 0.54 -15.47
N ASN A 11 -9.35 -0.29 -15.62
CA ASN A 11 -7.96 0.16 -15.66
C ASN A 11 -7.55 0.97 -14.41
N ILE A 12 -8.04 0.53 -13.25
CA ILE A 12 -7.80 1.12 -11.93
C ILE A 12 -6.76 0.28 -11.19
N LYS A 13 -5.73 0.98 -10.68
CA LYS A 13 -4.78 0.41 -9.71
C LYS A 13 -5.41 0.41 -8.32
N VAL A 14 -5.28 -0.70 -7.59
CA VAL A 14 -5.77 -0.85 -6.21
C VAL A 14 -4.58 -0.85 -5.27
N LEU A 15 -4.55 0.09 -4.32
CA LEU A 15 -3.57 0.11 -3.24
C LEU A 15 -4.27 -0.33 -1.95
N PHE A 16 -3.99 -1.53 -1.50
CA PHE A 16 -4.30 -1.98 -0.16
C PHE A 16 -3.30 -1.40 0.83
N TYR A 17 -3.74 -1.10 2.04
CA TYR A 17 -2.83 -0.71 3.12
C TYR A 17 -3.32 -1.24 4.46
N THR A 18 -2.37 -1.52 5.35
CA THR A 18 -2.64 -1.75 6.77
C THR A 18 -2.34 -0.46 7.51
N SER A 19 -3.32 0.05 8.26
CA SER A 19 -3.16 1.27 9.06
C SER A 19 -2.08 1.09 10.13
N PRO A 20 -1.32 2.14 10.49
CA PRO A 20 -0.55 2.12 11.73
C PRO A 20 -1.49 1.92 12.93
N ALA A 21 -0.99 1.21 13.94
CA ALA A 21 -1.62 1.06 15.25
C ALA A 21 -0.61 1.44 16.34
N TYR A 22 -1.05 1.68 17.57
CA TYR A 22 -0.15 2.01 18.69
C TYR A 22 0.64 0.78 19.16
N SER A 23 1.80 0.98 19.79
CA SER A 23 2.73 -0.13 20.07
C SER A 23 2.16 -1.21 20.98
N THR A 24 1.44 -0.81 22.02
CA THR A 24 0.81 -1.78 22.92
C THR A 24 -0.28 -2.57 22.22
N TYR A 25 -1.00 -1.99 21.26
CA TYR A 25 -1.97 -2.74 20.45
C TYR A 25 -1.26 -3.84 19.64
N ARG A 26 -0.21 -3.46 18.90
CA ARG A 26 0.54 -4.40 18.05
C ARG A 26 1.14 -5.56 18.83
N GLN A 27 1.68 -5.27 20.02
CA GLN A 27 2.28 -6.26 20.91
C GLN A 27 1.28 -7.27 21.48
N ASN A 28 -0.02 -6.96 21.45
CA ASN A 28 -1.07 -7.82 21.98
C ASN A 28 -1.98 -8.41 20.88
N LEU A 29 -1.61 -8.24 19.61
CA LEU A 29 -2.28 -8.92 18.52
C LEU A 29 -1.97 -10.43 18.59
N ASP A 30 -2.95 -11.26 18.24
CA ASP A 30 -2.71 -12.68 18.01
C ASP A 30 -1.79 -12.83 16.78
N GLU A 31 -0.60 -13.40 17.00
CA GLU A 31 0.43 -13.48 15.97
C GLU A 31 0.01 -14.37 14.79
N ILE A 32 -0.74 -15.44 15.06
CA ILE A 32 -1.21 -16.37 14.02
C ILE A 32 -2.19 -15.63 13.10
N GLN A 33 -3.19 -14.96 13.68
CA GLN A 33 -4.17 -14.17 12.93
C GLN A 33 -3.50 -13.03 12.16
N LEU A 34 -2.54 -12.33 12.78
CA LEU A 34 -1.82 -11.24 12.14
C LEU A 34 -1.03 -11.73 10.92
N ASN A 35 -0.30 -12.83 11.08
CA ASN A 35 0.48 -13.43 10.01
C ASN A 35 -0.41 -13.93 8.87
N GLU A 36 -1.51 -14.62 9.17
CA GLU A 36 -2.49 -15.06 8.16
C GLU A 36 -3.09 -13.86 7.39
N THR A 37 -3.41 -12.77 8.10
CA THR A 37 -3.95 -11.55 7.50
C THR A 37 -2.94 -10.92 6.54
N ILE A 38 -1.69 -10.74 6.97
CA ILE A 38 -0.62 -10.15 6.16
C ILE A 38 -0.30 -11.04 4.96
N ASN A 39 -0.23 -12.36 5.16
CA ASN A 39 0.03 -13.33 4.10
C ASN A 39 -1.08 -13.33 3.04
N ALA A 40 -2.34 -13.32 3.47
CA ALA A 40 -3.48 -13.29 2.57
C ALA A 40 -3.46 -12.03 1.67
N ILE A 41 -3.28 -10.84 2.25
CA ILE A 41 -3.28 -9.60 1.45
C ILE A 41 -2.03 -9.48 0.56
N THR A 42 -0.89 -9.97 1.03
CA THR A 42 0.35 -10.03 0.23
C THR A 42 0.17 -10.96 -0.97
N LEU A 43 -0.44 -12.13 -0.77
CA LEU A 43 -0.76 -13.07 -1.84
C LEU A 43 -1.74 -12.46 -2.86
N ILE A 44 -2.77 -11.76 -2.39
CA ILE A 44 -3.73 -11.06 -3.25
C ILE A 44 -3.01 -10.00 -4.09
N ALA A 45 -2.16 -9.17 -3.48
CA ALA A 45 -1.43 -8.13 -4.19
C ALA A 45 -0.45 -8.71 -5.21
N ASN A 46 0.28 -9.77 -4.87
CA ASN A 46 1.25 -10.40 -5.77
C ASN A 46 0.61 -11.14 -6.95
N LYS A 47 -0.60 -11.68 -6.78
CA LYS A 47 -1.32 -12.41 -7.84
C LYS A 47 -1.99 -11.50 -8.88
N ASN A 48 -2.13 -10.20 -8.61
CA ASN A 48 -2.87 -9.28 -9.47
C ASN A 48 -1.99 -8.06 -9.80
N GLU A 49 -1.60 -7.90 -11.06
CA GLU A 49 -0.67 -6.85 -11.49
C GLU A 49 -1.14 -5.41 -11.23
N ASN A 50 -2.45 -5.20 -11.09
CA ASN A 50 -3.04 -3.90 -10.77
C ASN A 50 -3.15 -3.65 -9.27
N CYS A 51 -2.75 -4.61 -8.42
CA CYS A 51 -2.83 -4.51 -6.97
C CYS A 51 -1.47 -4.26 -6.34
N TYR A 52 -1.49 -3.50 -5.26
CA TYR A 52 -0.32 -3.13 -4.48
C TYR A 52 -0.66 -3.19 -3.00
N TYR A 53 0.32 -3.47 -2.15
CA TYR A 53 0.13 -3.49 -0.71
C TYR A 53 1.17 -2.61 0.01
N LEU A 54 0.72 -1.85 1.00
CA LEU A 54 1.53 -1.01 1.86
C LEU A 54 1.21 -1.31 3.33
N ASN A 55 2.07 -2.06 4.01
CA ASN A 55 1.91 -2.31 5.44
C ASN A 55 2.54 -1.16 6.25
N LEU A 56 1.73 -0.41 7.01
CA LEU A 56 2.18 0.66 7.89
C LEU A 56 1.99 0.33 9.38
N LEU A 57 1.67 -0.93 9.71
CA LEU A 57 1.28 -1.33 11.06
C LEU A 57 2.29 -0.85 12.10
N ASP A 58 3.58 -1.14 11.90
CA ASP A 58 4.70 -0.77 12.77
C ASP A 58 5.54 0.40 12.20
N ASP A 59 4.94 1.31 11.44
CA ASP A 59 5.68 2.39 10.82
C ASP A 59 6.16 3.43 11.85
N ASN A 60 7.48 3.52 12.01
CA ASN A 60 8.13 4.34 13.04
C ASN A 60 7.88 5.86 12.91
N ARG A 61 7.29 6.33 11.82
CA ARG A 61 6.92 7.74 11.61
C ARG A 61 5.68 8.13 12.43
N PHE A 62 4.90 7.15 12.89
CA PHE A 62 3.77 7.36 13.80
C PHE A 62 4.22 7.24 15.26
N LYS A 63 3.87 8.24 16.06
CA LYS A 63 4.21 8.39 17.48
C LYS A 63 2.93 8.43 18.31
N ALA A 64 3.02 8.27 19.62
CA ALA A 64 1.86 8.26 20.53
C ALA A 64 0.86 9.40 20.26
N LYS A 65 1.35 10.62 20.01
CA LYS A 65 0.53 11.80 19.71
C LYS A 65 -0.27 11.75 18.40
N ASP A 66 -0.03 10.77 17.54
CA ASP A 66 -0.76 10.58 16.28
C ASP A 66 -2.01 9.69 16.45
N PHE A 67 -2.17 9.06 17.60
CA PHE A 67 -3.25 8.11 17.88
C PHE A 67 -4.35 8.75 18.73
N ARG A 68 -5.60 8.32 18.48
CA ARG A 68 -6.76 8.62 19.34
C ARG A 68 -6.89 7.57 20.43
N ASP A 69 -6.70 6.33 20.04
CA ASP A 69 -6.77 5.12 20.85
C ASP A 69 -5.77 4.07 20.31
N ALA A 70 -5.90 2.82 20.73
CA ALA A 70 -4.91 1.78 20.47
C ALA A 70 -4.76 1.43 18.97
N ASP A 71 -5.83 1.49 18.18
CA ASP A 71 -5.88 1.05 16.79
C ASP A 71 -6.31 2.16 15.80
N HIS A 72 -6.74 3.33 16.28
CA HIS A 72 -7.16 4.45 15.46
C HIS A 72 -6.26 5.69 15.58
N LEU A 73 -5.97 6.28 14.42
CA LEU A 73 -5.32 7.59 14.33
C LEU A 73 -6.27 8.72 14.76
N ASN A 74 -5.70 9.78 15.34
CA ASN A 74 -6.39 11.05 15.50
C ASN A 74 -6.26 11.91 14.22
N GLY A 75 -6.79 13.14 14.23
CA GLY A 75 -6.75 14.02 13.05
C GLY A 75 -5.34 14.33 12.54
N ASN A 76 -4.36 14.50 13.44
CA ASN A 76 -2.96 14.75 13.06
C ASN A 76 -2.32 13.49 12.45
N GLY A 77 -2.56 12.34 13.06
CA GLY A 77 -2.12 11.05 12.53
C GLY A 77 -2.73 10.75 11.16
N ALA A 78 -4.03 10.98 11.00
CA ALA A 78 -4.74 10.80 9.74
C ALA A 78 -4.15 11.71 8.64
N LYS A 79 -3.89 12.98 8.94
CA LYS A 79 -3.22 13.91 7.99
C LYS A 79 -1.84 13.41 7.58
N LYS A 80 -1.08 12.80 8.50
CA LYS A 80 0.22 12.18 8.20
C LYS A 80 0.05 10.96 7.28
N LEU A 81 -0.88 10.07 7.60
CA LEU A 81 -1.22 8.91 6.79
C LEU A 81 -1.62 9.32 5.36
N THR A 82 -2.46 10.34 5.21
CA THR A 82 -2.86 10.88 3.90
C THR A 82 -1.65 11.28 3.06
N LYS A 83 -0.67 11.98 3.64
CA LYS A 83 0.55 12.37 2.92
C LYS A 83 1.38 11.17 2.46
N ILE A 84 1.49 10.14 3.31
CA ILE A 84 2.21 8.90 2.99
C ILE A 84 1.53 8.16 1.84
N ILE A 85 0.21 7.96 1.92
CA ILE A 85 -0.59 7.30 0.88
C ILE A 85 -0.52 8.09 -0.42
N TYR A 86 -0.67 9.42 -0.37
CA TYR A 86 -0.58 10.28 -1.55
C TYR A 86 0.77 10.14 -2.26
N LYS A 87 1.88 10.11 -1.51
CA LYS A 87 3.22 9.88 -2.06
C LYS A 87 3.31 8.51 -2.74
N LYS A 88 2.78 7.44 -2.11
CA LYS A 88 2.76 6.10 -2.72
C LYS A 88 1.94 6.10 -4.02
N ILE A 89 0.76 6.71 -4.04
CA ILE A 89 -0.07 6.83 -5.25
C ILE A 89 0.68 7.55 -6.37
N LYS A 90 1.40 8.64 -6.07
CA LYS A 90 2.20 9.37 -7.08
C LYS A 90 3.31 8.48 -7.68
N LEU A 91 4.01 7.69 -6.86
CA LEU A 91 5.02 6.75 -7.35
C LEU A 91 4.39 5.70 -8.29
N LEU A 92 3.26 5.12 -7.91
CA LEU A 92 2.55 4.13 -8.73
C LEU A 92 2.03 4.71 -10.06
N LYS A 93 1.73 6.01 -10.12
CA LYS A 93 1.38 6.69 -11.38
C LYS A 93 2.59 6.83 -12.30
N HIS A 94 3.78 7.09 -11.76
CA HIS A 94 5.01 7.28 -12.55
C HIS A 94 5.57 5.98 -13.16
N GLU A 95 5.33 4.81 -12.55
CA GLU A 95 5.64 3.50 -13.15
C GLU A 95 4.95 3.29 -14.52
N ARG A 96 3.86 4.02 -14.80
CA ARG A 96 3.15 3.95 -16.08
C ARG A 96 3.90 4.65 -17.21
N THR A 97 4.56 5.76 -16.91
CA THR A 97 5.32 6.55 -17.89
C THR A 97 6.60 5.86 -18.34
N THR A 98 7.23 5.06 -17.48
CA THR A 98 8.47 4.34 -17.83
C THR A 98 8.20 3.06 -18.63
N LYS A 99 7.13 2.32 -18.35
CA LYS A 99 6.74 1.15 -19.17
C LYS A 99 6.27 1.51 -20.59
N LEU A 100 5.80 2.75 -20.81
CA LEU A 100 5.41 3.25 -22.13
C LEU A 100 6.58 3.85 -22.92
N TYR A 101 7.74 4.05 -22.28
CA TYR A 101 8.97 4.49 -22.94
C TYR A 101 9.99 3.33 -22.98
N THR A 102 9.83 2.45 -23.97
CA THR A 102 10.97 1.73 -24.55
C THR A 102 11.41 2.56 -25.76
N PRO A 103 12.57 3.25 -25.72
CA PRO A 103 13.11 3.83 -26.95
C PRO A 103 13.31 2.67 -27.92
N ALA A 104 12.76 2.81 -29.13
CA ALA A 104 13.04 1.90 -30.22
C ALA A 104 14.56 1.79 -30.32
N VAL A 105 15.07 0.56 -30.21
CA VAL A 105 16.49 0.25 -30.40
C VAL A 105 16.85 0.84 -31.75
N ALA A 106 17.69 1.87 -31.76
CA ALA A 106 18.19 2.44 -32.99
C ALA A 106 19.03 1.34 -33.66
N SER A 107 18.44 0.70 -34.65
CA SER A 107 19.13 -0.12 -35.64
C SER A 107 20.03 0.82 -36.45
N THR A 108 21.24 1.05 -35.96
CA THR A 108 22.33 1.51 -36.82
C THR A 108 23.15 0.29 -37.22
N ALA A 109 22.72 -0.35 -38.30
CA ALA A 109 23.62 -1.11 -39.15
C ALA A 109 24.37 -0.09 -40.03
N TYR A 110 25.66 0.07 -39.79
CA TYR A 110 26.69 0.40 -40.77
C TYR A 110 28.03 -0.12 -40.23
#